data_AF-A0AAJ5VFJ3-F1
#
_entry.id   AF-A0AAJ5VFJ3-F1
#
_cell.length_a   1.000
_cell.length_b   1.000
_cell.length_c   1.000
_cell.angle_alpha   90.00
_cell.angle_beta   90.00
_cell.angle_gamma   90.00
#
_symmetry.space_group_name_H-M   'P 1'
#
loop_
_entity.id
_entity.type
_entity.pdbx_description
1 polymer ?
#
loop_
_entity_poly.entity_id
_entity_poly.type
_entity_poly.pdbx_seq_one_letter_code
_entity_poly.pdbx_strand_id
1 'polypeptide(L)'
;MRVLRLAQLEFRRFRGPLSRLVPWVLALVPLLYGSLYLWSNWDPYGLLHRVPVAIVNEDKPVEVQGRTVDGGARLVRAVRESGNFDWHTSDAATAHDKLRTGDYFFTVTVPRGFSADLASSLSRKPRRATVHLELNDANGFIIGKAADQARLELQNQLSAAAQEVELRQVFGQGKELKDGLDKSADSAKELAGQSGDPAATGPGLQKLSQQLAQLSSAVPQAPEGQAAKEQARLLASPVDVTSANLHPAHLYGRGMTPFFFSIALWVFGLVGYLVLRPYNPRAVDEGRPATATLAGWLPTALLGVLGGLVLYAVVQLGLDLDAESPWLLVALVCLAALSFVALAQFFRTLLGPTGDLILLVLLMLQLTSCGGLYPVETTPAFFRALHPVMPMTYLVDGLRVTISGGQGSTLGLSFGVLAAYGAAALLATGLVLARRRRWSMSRLKPEIQF
;
A
#
# COMPACT_ATOMS: atom_id res chain seq x y z
N MET A 1 -29.55 -6.13 -44.32
CA MET A 1 -29.59 -6.94 -43.07
C MET A 1 -29.25 -6.10 -41.83
N ARG A 2 -29.96 -6.30 -40.70
CA ARG A 2 -29.76 -5.58 -39.42
C ARG A 2 -28.48 -6.07 -38.71
N VAL A 3 -27.68 -5.16 -38.14
CA VAL A 3 -26.41 -5.42 -37.42
C VAL A 3 -26.53 -6.58 -36.42
N LEU A 4 -27.62 -6.60 -35.66
CA LEU A 4 -27.92 -7.62 -34.64
C LEU A 4 -28.01 -9.04 -35.20
N ARG A 5 -28.57 -9.24 -36.40
CA ARG A 5 -28.65 -10.58 -37.01
C ARG A 5 -27.27 -11.08 -37.44
N LEU A 6 -26.39 -10.20 -37.91
CA LEU A 6 -25.03 -10.58 -38.30
C LEU A 6 -24.18 -10.93 -37.07
N ALA A 7 -24.33 -10.17 -35.98
CA ALA A 7 -23.70 -10.46 -34.69
C ALA A 7 -24.16 -11.83 -34.13
N GLN A 8 -25.47 -12.13 -34.16
CA GLN A 8 -26.01 -13.42 -33.73
C GLN A 8 -25.47 -14.62 -34.53
N LEU A 9 -25.14 -14.42 -35.82
CA LEU A 9 -24.60 -15.47 -36.66
C LEU A 9 -23.16 -15.85 -36.29
N GLU A 10 -22.39 -14.95 -35.69
CA GLU A 10 -21.04 -15.29 -35.20
C GLU A 10 -21.10 -16.27 -34.02
N PHE A 11 -22.00 -16.07 -33.06
CA PHE A 11 -22.20 -17.02 -31.96
C PHE A 11 -22.68 -18.40 -32.46
N ARG A 12 -23.47 -18.42 -33.55
CA ARG A 12 -23.93 -19.65 -34.19
C ARG A 12 -22.83 -20.43 -34.93
N ARG A 13 -21.61 -19.90 -35.04
CA ARG A 13 -20.44 -20.62 -35.59
C ARG A 13 -19.95 -21.72 -34.65
N PHE A 14 -20.16 -21.57 -33.34
CA PHE A 14 -19.76 -22.53 -32.31
C PHE A 14 -20.80 -23.64 -32.13
N ARG A 15 -20.93 -24.53 -33.12
CA ARG A 15 -22.01 -25.54 -33.14
C ARG A 15 -21.74 -26.80 -32.31
N GLY A 16 -20.47 -27.18 -32.14
CA GLY A 16 -20.05 -28.36 -31.39
C GLY A 16 -19.96 -28.14 -29.87
N PRO A 17 -20.07 -29.20 -29.05
CA PRO A 17 -20.13 -29.09 -27.58
C PRO A 17 -18.90 -28.39 -26.98
N LEU A 18 -17.69 -28.73 -27.44
CA LEU A 18 -16.44 -28.06 -27.03
C LEU A 18 -16.35 -26.62 -27.56
N SER A 19 -16.81 -26.37 -28.79
CA SER A 19 -16.70 -25.05 -29.41
C SER A 19 -17.58 -24.00 -28.72
N ARG A 20 -18.69 -24.40 -28.08
CA ARG A 20 -19.56 -23.50 -27.31
C ARG A 20 -18.90 -22.95 -26.04
N LEU A 21 -17.90 -23.66 -25.51
CA LEU A 21 -17.15 -23.25 -24.31
C LEU A 21 -16.10 -22.19 -24.63
N VAL A 22 -15.63 -22.11 -25.88
CA VAL A 22 -14.56 -21.19 -26.29
C VAL A 22 -14.82 -19.72 -25.89
N PRO A 23 -15.98 -19.10 -26.18
CA PRO A 23 -16.25 -17.72 -25.76
C PRO A 23 -16.28 -17.54 -24.22
N TRP A 24 -16.69 -18.58 -23.48
CA TRP A 24 -16.70 -18.54 -22.01
C TRP A 24 -15.31 -18.66 -21.42
N VAL A 25 -14.49 -19.58 -21.92
CA VAL A 25 -13.08 -19.73 -21.55
C VAL A 25 -12.31 -18.46 -21.88
N LEU A 26 -12.56 -17.89 -23.06
CA LEU A 26 -11.97 -16.62 -23.51
C LEU A 26 -12.32 -15.45 -22.59
N ALA A 27 -13.59 -15.37 -22.16
CA ALA A 27 -14.00 -14.38 -21.17
C ALA A 27 -13.33 -14.66 -19.80
N LEU A 28 -13.09 -15.91 -19.43
CA LEU A 28 -12.51 -16.28 -18.13
C LEU A 28 -11.02 -15.99 -17.99
N VAL A 29 -10.22 -16.15 -19.05
CA VAL A 29 -8.74 -16.07 -18.95
C VAL A 29 -8.25 -14.74 -18.35
N PRO A 30 -8.70 -13.57 -18.83
CA PRO A 30 -8.27 -12.29 -18.25
C PRO A 30 -8.86 -12.05 -16.85
N LEU A 31 -10.02 -12.65 -16.55
CA LEU A 31 -10.65 -12.58 -15.22
C LEU A 31 -9.86 -13.35 -14.19
N LEU A 32 -9.41 -14.56 -14.55
CA LEU A 32 -8.60 -15.40 -13.68
C LEU A 32 -7.30 -14.67 -13.32
N TYR A 33 -6.61 -14.10 -14.31
CA TYR A 33 -5.37 -13.36 -14.03
C TYR A 33 -5.60 -12.17 -13.10
N GLY A 34 -6.60 -11.32 -13.40
CA GLY A 34 -6.90 -10.14 -12.60
C GLY A 34 -7.36 -10.45 -11.18
N SER A 35 -8.33 -11.36 -11.02
CA SER A 35 -8.91 -11.69 -9.72
C SER A 35 -8.00 -12.57 -8.85
N LEU A 36 -7.32 -13.56 -9.42
CA LEU A 36 -6.41 -14.43 -8.67
C LEU A 36 -5.20 -13.65 -8.14
N TYR A 37 -4.65 -12.75 -8.95
CA TYR A 37 -3.54 -11.91 -8.50
C TYR A 37 -3.97 -10.96 -7.39
N LEU A 38 -5.13 -10.31 -7.54
CA LEU A 38 -5.68 -9.44 -6.50
C LEU A 38 -5.95 -10.21 -5.22
N TRP A 39 -6.47 -11.44 -5.31
CA TRP A 39 -6.68 -12.30 -4.15
C TRP A 39 -5.36 -12.67 -3.45
N SER A 40 -4.32 -13.06 -4.21
CA SER A 40 -3.03 -13.44 -3.60
C SER A 40 -2.27 -12.25 -3.01
N ASN A 41 -2.55 -11.03 -3.46
CA ASN A 41 -1.87 -9.80 -3.03
C ASN A 41 -2.82 -8.80 -2.34
N TRP A 42 -3.95 -9.26 -1.79
CA TRP A 42 -4.96 -8.33 -1.28
C TRP A 42 -4.46 -7.58 -0.04
N ASP A 43 -3.89 -8.32 0.91
CA ASP A 43 -3.34 -7.81 2.16
C ASP A 43 -2.01 -8.49 2.52
N PRO A 44 -0.90 -8.11 1.84
CA PRO A 44 0.42 -8.67 2.14
C PRO A 44 0.93 -8.23 3.54
N TYR A 45 0.41 -7.12 4.09
CA TYR A 45 0.86 -6.58 5.37
C TYR A 45 0.08 -7.14 6.59
N GLY A 46 -1.16 -7.59 6.40
CA GLY A 46 -1.92 -8.28 7.46
C GLY A 46 -1.34 -9.64 7.85
N LEU A 47 -0.45 -10.20 7.02
CA LEU A 47 0.19 -11.50 7.24
C LEU A 47 1.63 -11.41 7.79
N LEU A 48 2.08 -10.22 8.23
CA LEU A 48 3.44 -10.04 8.77
C LEU A 48 3.74 -10.92 9.99
N HIS A 49 2.72 -11.32 10.74
CA HIS A 49 2.83 -12.27 11.86
C HIS A 49 3.35 -13.67 11.46
N ARG A 50 3.47 -13.96 10.16
CA ARG A 50 4.06 -15.19 9.61
C ARG A 50 5.48 -15.01 9.10
N VAL A 51 6.01 -13.78 9.13
CA VAL A 51 7.33 -13.45 8.63
C VAL A 51 8.33 -13.68 9.77
N PRO A 52 9.20 -14.71 9.65
CA PRO A 52 10.16 -15.04 10.69
C PRO A 52 11.27 -13.99 10.76
N VAL A 53 11.47 -13.45 11.96
CA VAL A 53 12.46 -12.41 12.26
C VAL A 53 13.17 -12.76 13.55
N ALA A 54 14.41 -12.31 13.73
CA ALA A 54 15.16 -12.60 14.94
C ALA A 54 15.38 -11.37 15.82
N ILE A 55 15.39 -11.60 17.13
CA ILE A 55 15.97 -10.67 18.09
C ILE A 55 17.14 -11.34 18.82
N VAL A 56 18.29 -10.67 18.76
CA VAL A 56 19.53 -11.06 19.43
C VAL A 56 19.73 -10.12 20.59
N ASN A 57 19.71 -10.64 21.82
CA ASN A 57 19.94 -9.85 23.01
C ASN A 57 21.33 -10.11 23.58
N GLU A 58 22.28 -9.20 23.33
CA GLU A 58 23.60 -9.24 23.97
C GLU A 58 23.68 -8.34 25.21
N ASP A 59 22.62 -7.62 25.55
CA ASP A 59 22.59 -6.64 26.62
C ASP A 59 22.97 -7.23 27.98
N LYS A 60 23.57 -6.40 28.83
CA LYS A 60 23.85 -6.74 30.22
C LYS A 60 23.09 -5.80 31.15
N PRO A 61 22.30 -6.33 32.11
CA PRO A 61 21.61 -5.49 33.06
C PRO A 61 22.63 -4.69 33.90
N VAL A 62 22.28 -3.45 34.22
CA VAL A 62 23.10 -2.58 35.06
C VAL A 62 22.34 -2.19 36.32
N GLU A 63 23.05 -2.04 37.43
CA GLU A 63 22.45 -1.46 38.64
C GLU A 63 22.67 0.05 38.66
N VAL A 64 21.58 0.79 38.81
CA VAL A 64 21.59 2.23 39.00
C VAL A 64 20.73 2.57 40.21
N GLN A 65 21.32 3.22 41.21
CA GLN A 65 20.64 3.63 42.45
C GLN A 65 19.91 2.47 43.17
N GLY A 66 20.55 1.29 43.25
CA GLY A 66 19.99 0.11 43.91
C GLY A 66 18.85 -0.58 43.16
N ARG A 67 18.63 -0.23 41.88
CA ARG A 67 17.66 -0.90 41.00
C ARG A 67 18.35 -1.46 39.77
N THR A 68 18.00 -2.70 39.42
CA THR A 68 18.47 -3.35 38.19
C THR A 68 17.68 -2.82 36.99
N VAL A 69 18.38 -2.20 36.04
CA VAL A 69 17.87 -1.80 34.75
C VAL A 69 18.23 -2.88 33.74
N ASP A 70 17.22 -3.68 33.36
CA ASP A 70 17.31 -4.65 32.26
C ASP A 70 16.43 -4.15 31.10
N GLY A 71 17.02 -3.33 30.24
CA GLY A 71 16.39 -2.78 29.06
C GLY A 71 16.23 -3.83 27.95
N GLY A 72 17.26 -4.64 27.71
CA GLY A 72 17.26 -5.65 26.65
C GLY A 72 16.18 -6.70 26.84
N ALA A 73 16.04 -7.29 28.04
CA ALA A 73 14.98 -8.29 28.29
C ALA A 73 13.57 -7.69 28.19
N ARG A 74 13.41 -6.41 28.57
CA ARG A 74 12.13 -5.69 28.41
C ARG A 74 11.81 -5.48 26.94
N LEU A 75 12.78 -5.08 26.12
CA LEU A 75 12.59 -4.91 24.68
C LEU A 75 12.21 -6.23 24.02
N VAL A 76 12.92 -7.33 24.34
CA VAL A 76 12.61 -8.68 23.84
C VAL A 76 11.18 -9.09 24.17
N ARG A 77 10.72 -8.82 25.40
CA ARG A 77 9.35 -9.11 25.80
C ARG A 77 8.33 -8.28 25.02
N ALA A 78 8.55 -6.97 24.93
CA ALA A 78 7.63 -6.05 24.25
C ALA A 78 7.45 -6.39 22.77
N VAL A 79 8.53 -6.69 22.04
CA VAL A 79 8.42 -7.04 20.61
C VAL A 79 7.71 -8.36 20.40
N ARG A 80 7.91 -9.36 21.27
CA ARG A 80 7.23 -10.65 21.18
C ARG A 80 5.75 -10.55 21.51
N GLU A 81 5.38 -9.73 22.49
CA GLU A 81 3.99 -9.47 22.85
C GLU A 81 3.25 -8.64 21.78
N SER A 82 3.96 -7.88 20.95
CA SER A 82 3.33 -7.07 19.88
C SER A 82 2.60 -7.90 18.82
N GLY A 83 3.03 -9.14 18.56
CA GLY A 83 2.42 -10.04 17.57
C GLY A 83 2.53 -9.59 16.11
N ASN A 84 3.26 -8.51 15.81
CA ASN A 84 3.34 -7.95 14.45
C ASN A 84 4.17 -8.81 13.49
N PHE A 85 5.20 -9.48 14.01
CA PHE A 85 6.08 -10.40 13.27
C PHE A 85 6.25 -11.70 14.04
N ASP A 86 6.70 -12.76 13.36
CA ASP A 86 7.07 -14.02 14.01
C ASP A 86 8.47 -13.91 14.63
N TRP A 87 8.53 -13.38 15.85
CA TRP A 87 9.78 -13.08 16.56
C TRP A 87 10.41 -14.32 17.20
N HIS A 88 11.65 -14.64 16.78
CA HIS A 88 12.48 -15.69 17.33
C HIS A 88 13.65 -15.10 18.13
N THR A 89 13.87 -15.60 19.35
CA THR A 89 15.10 -15.29 20.09
C THR A 89 16.24 -16.16 19.57
N SER A 90 17.37 -15.55 19.22
CA SER A 90 18.52 -16.26 18.65
C SER A 90 19.83 -15.67 19.16
N ASP A 91 20.92 -16.45 19.10
CA ASP A 91 22.28 -15.92 19.23
C ASP A 91 22.72 -15.22 17.93
N ALA A 92 23.76 -14.39 18.03
CA ALA A 92 24.24 -13.57 16.92
C ALA A 92 24.70 -14.39 15.70
N ALA A 93 25.36 -15.54 15.91
CA ALA A 93 25.88 -16.36 14.81
C ALA A 93 24.74 -17.05 14.06
N THR A 94 23.81 -17.67 14.79
CA THR A 94 22.61 -18.30 14.20
C THR A 94 21.73 -17.28 13.51
N ALA A 95 21.53 -16.09 14.10
CA ALA A 95 20.72 -15.03 13.52
C ALA A 95 21.31 -14.54 12.19
N HIS A 96 22.63 -14.34 12.14
CA HIS A 96 23.33 -13.90 10.93
C HIS A 96 23.29 -14.97 9.83
N ASP A 97 23.51 -16.25 10.14
CA ASP A 97 23.43 -17.31 9.13
C ASP A 97 22.01 -17.52 8.61
N LYS A 98 20.99 -17.45 9.48
CA LYS A 98 19.57 -17.51 9.07
C LYS A 98 19.13 -16.28 8.27
N LEU A 99 19.66 -15.10 8.58
CA LEU A 99 19.45 -13.91 7.75
C LEU A 99 20.05 -14.08 6.36
N ARG A 100 21.26 -14.64 6.28
CA ARG A 100 21.97 -14.90 5.02
C ARG A 100 21.29 -15.95 4.16
N THR A 101 20.79 -17.03 4.76
CA THR A 101 20.08 -18.12 4.07
C THR A 101 18.63 -17.79 3.73
N GLY A 102 18.06 -16.76 4.37
CA GLY A 102 16.69 -16.28 4.14
C GLY A 102 15.63 -16.95 5.01
N ASP A 103 16.06 -17.74 6.00
CA ASP A 103 15.17 -18.26 7.05
C ASP A 103 14.68 -17.13 7.98
N TYR A 104 15.48 -16.08 8.15
CA TYR A 104 15.06 -14.83 8.79
C TYR A 104 15.10 -13.68 7.79
N PHE A 105 14.09 -12.83 7.86
CA PHE A 105 13.92 -11.71 6.93
C PHE A 105 14.65 -10.44 7.40
N PHE A 106 14.73 -10.24 8.71
CA PHE A 106 15.58 -9.24 9.34
C PHE A 106 15.94 -9.67 10.76
N THR A 107 17.00 -9.06 11.30
CA THR A 107 17.45 -9.31 12.68
C THR A 107 17.62 -8.01 13.44
N VAL A 108 17.21 -8.00 14.70
CA VAL A 108 17.38 -6.88 15.63
C VAL A 108 18.37 -7.29 16.71
N THR A 109 19.52 -6.64 16.77
CA THR A 109 20.57 -6.91 17.76
C THR A 109 20.61 -5.81 18.81
N VAL A 110 20.34 -6.17 20.06
CA VAL A 110 20.48 -5.33 21.24
C VAL A 110 21.92 -5.44 21.74
N PRO A 111 22.73 -4.36 21.66
CA PRO A 111 24.15 -4.42 22.01
C PRO A 111 24.37 -4.53 23.52
N ARG A 112 25.55 -5.04 23.91
CA ARG A 112 25.96 -5.25 25.33
C ARG A 112 25.81 -4.05 26.26
N GLY A 113 25.92 -2.84 25.73
CA GLY A 113 25.85 -1.59 26.50
C GLY A 113 24.45 -0.97 26.58
N PHE A 114 23.44 -1.60 26.01
CA PHE A 114 22.13 -1.00 25.80
C PHE A 114 21.47 -0.54 27.12
N SER A 115 21.44 -1.37 28.15
CA SER A 115 20.93 -1.00 29.48
C SER A 115 21.74 0.11 30.15
N ALA A 116 23.06 0.10 29.96
CA ALA A 116 23.95 1.13 30.48
C ALA A 116 23.68 2.49 29.81
N ASP A 117 23.52 2.48 28.48
CA ASP A 117 23.23 3.68 27.69
C ASP A 117 21.82 4.21 28.01
N LEU A 118 20.81 3.33 28.15
CA LEU A 118 19.47 3.70 28.62
C LEU A 118 19.50 4.38 30.00
N ALA A 119 20.30 3.86 30.93
CA ALA A 119 20.42 4.42 32.26
C ALA A 119 21.36 5.64 32.34
N SER A 120 22.08 5.97 31.26
CA SER A 120 23.05 7.06 31.21
C SER A 120 22.43 8.44 31.01
N SER A 121 21.13 8.54 30.73
CA SER A 121 20.41 9.78 30.39
C SER A 121 20.61 10.92 31.40
N LEU A 122 20.77 10.59 32.68
CA LEU A 122 21.00 11.55 33.78
C LEU A 122 22.46 11.60 34.26
N SER A 123 23.36 10.88 33.59
CA SER A 123 24.79 10.95 33.88
C SER A 123 25.40 12.23 33.32
N ARG A 124 26.59 12.64 33.81
CA ARG A 124 27.34 13.80 33.27
C ARG A 124 27.68 13.68 31.77
N LYS A 125 27.51 12.49 31.17
CA LYS A 125 27.73 12.23 29.74
C LYS A 125 26.61 11.32 29.21
N PRO A 126 25.42 11.87 28.90
CA PRO A 126 24.31 11.08 28.39
C PRO A 126 24.66 10.42 27.06
N ARG A 127 24.25 9.16 26.91
CA ARG A 127 24.41 8.35 25.70
C ARG A 127 23.05 7.90 25.20
N ARG A 128 22.95 7.73 23.88
CA ARG A 128 21.74 7.20 23.25
C ARG A 128 21.86 5.68 23.15
N ALA A 129 20.89 4.98 23.70
CA ALA A 129 20.74 3.56 23.46
C ALA A 129 20.41 3.32 21.99
N THR A 130 21.14 2.40 21.35
CA THR A 130 20.95 2.03 19.95
C THR A 130 20.66 0.55 19.83
N VAL A 131 19.97 0.18 18.75
CA VAL A 131 19.71 -1.21 18.37
C VAL A 131 20.14 -1.35 16.92
N HIS A 132 20.75 -2.48 16.57
CA HIS A 132 21.21 -2.73 15.21
C HIS A 132 20.17 -3.56 14.46
N LEU A 133 19.62 -3.01 13.39
CA LEU A 133 18.75 -3.73 12.47
C LEU A 133 19.59 -4.16 11.27
N GLU A 134 19.62 -5.45 10.98
CA GLU A 134 20.26 -6.01 9.78
C GLU A 134 19.17 -6.62 8.88
N LEU A 135 19.26 -6.35 7.59
CA LEU A 135 18.27 -6.70 6.58
C LEU A 135 18.94 -7.52 5.48
N ASN A 136 18.18 -8.45 4.89
CA ASN A 136 18.58 -9.12 3.65
C ASN A 136 17.49 -8.92 2.59
N ASP A 137 17.60 -7.79 1.88
CA ASP A 137 16.64 -7.40 0.84
C ASP A 137 16.61 -8.35 -0.36
N ALA A 138 17.56 -9.30 -0.47
CA ALA A 138 17.49 -10.37 -1.46
C ALA A 138 16.22 -11.23 -1.31
N ASN A 139 15.64 -11.29 -0.11
CA ASN A 139 14.43 -12.05 0.17
C ASN A 139 13.14 -11.26 -0.10
N GLY A 140 13.24 -9.98 -0.46
CA GLY A 140 12.12 -9.19 -0.97
C GLY A 140 12.08 -7.74 -0.46
N PHE A 141 11.79 -6.80 -1.36
CA PHE A 141 11.73 -5.36 -1.06
C PHE A 141 10.64 -4.96 -0.05
N ILE A 142 9.52 -5.71 0.00
CA ILE A 142 8.41 -5.42 0.93
C ILE A 142 8.87 -5.61 2.38
N ILE A 143 9.80 -6.53 2.64
CA ILE A 143 10.37 -6.75 3.98
C ILE A 143 11.15 -5.54 4.45
N GLY A 144 11.95 -4.89 3.59
CA GLY A 144 12.64 -3.66 3.93
C GLY A 144 11.67 -2.56 4.38
N LYS A 145 10.52 -2.42 3.70
CA LYS A 145 9.46 -1.47 4.09
C LYS A 145 8.71 -1.86 5.37
N ALA A 146 8.47 -3.14 5.59
CA ALA A 146 7.90 -3.62 6.85
C ALA A 146 8.88 -3.41 8.02
N ALA A 147 10.18 -3.57 7.78
CA ALA A 147 11.22 -3.32 8.76
C ALA A 147 11.40 -1.82 9.07
N ASP A 148 11.22 -0.91 8.10
CA ASP A 148 11.13 0.53 8.34
C ASP A 148 9.99 0.86 9.33
N GLN A 149 8.82 0.21 9.19
CA GLN A 149 7.72 0.37 10.15
C GLN A 149 8.08 -0.18 11.53
N ALA A 150 8.71 -1.36 11.60
CA ALA A 150 9.19 -1.93 12.85
C ALA A 150 10.21 -1.02 13.55
N ARG A 151 11.10 -0.37 12.79
CA ARG A 151 12.06 0.61 13.30
C ARG A 151 11.37 1.82 13.92
N LEU A 152 10.34 2.38 13.28
CA LEU A 152 9.58 3.51 13.83
C LEU A 152 8.87 3.13 15.13
N GLU A 153 8.27 1.95 15.19
CA GLU A 153 7.63 1.46 16.42
C GLU A 153 8.65 1.25 17.55
N LEU A 154 9.79 0.61 17.26
CA LEU A 154 10.89 0.44 18.20
C LEU A 154 11.39 1.79 18.72
N GLN A 155 11.57 2.78 17.86
CA GLN A 155 11.98 4.13 18.26
C GLN A 155 10.98 4.79 19.20
N ASN A 156 9.68 4.66 18.93
CA ASN A 156 8.62 5.20 19.79
C ASN A 156 8.63 4.52 21.18
N GLN A 157 8.75 3.19 21.22
CA GLN A 157 8.80 2.44 22.49
C GLN A 157 10.05 2.77 23.31
N LEU A 158 11.22 2.85 22.66
CA LEU A 158 12.49 3.19 23.30
C LEU A 158 12.48 4.61 23.87
N SER A 159 11.96 5.57 23.11
CA SER A 159 11.89 6.97 23.54
C SER A 159 10.96 7.14 24.74
N ALA A 160 9.79 6.49 24.71
CA ALA A 160 8.86 6.50 25.85
C ALA A 160 9.46 5.84 27.10
N ALA A 161 10.16 4.70 26.94
CA ALA A 161 10.78 3.98 28.06
C ALA A 161 11.94 4.77 28.68
N ALA A 162 12.80 5.40 27.86
CA ALA A 162 13.90 6.24 28.34
C ALA A 162 13.38 7.40 29.19
N GLN A 163 12.28 8.01 28.77
CA GLN A 163 11.70 9.15 29.50
C GLN A 163 10.90 8.76 30.72
N GLU A 164 10.29 7.57 30.75
CA GLU A 164 9.69 7.05 31.97
C GLU A 164 10.76 6.86 33.06
N VAL A 165 11.94 6.36 32.69
CA VAL A 165 13.09 6.24 33.60
C VAL A 165 13.56 7.62 34.07
N GLU A 166 13.72 8.57 33.15
CA GLU A 166 14.15 9.93 33.45
C GLU A 166 13.19 10.64 34.41
N LEU A 167 11.88 10.59 34.13
CA LEU A 167 10.86 11.18 35.00
C LEU A 167 10.89 10.53 36.39
N ARG A 168 10.88 9.19 36.47
CA ARG A 168 10.91 8.49 37.76
C ARG A 168 12.14 8.84 38.59
N GLN A 169 13.29 9.07 37.97
CA GLN A 169 14.52 9.39 38.67
C GLN A 169 14.61 10.86 39.08
N VAL A 170 14.21 11.81 38.22
CA VAL A 170 14.13 13.24 38.55
C VAL A 170 13.13 13.48 39.69
N PHE A 171 11.95 12.88 39.61
CA PHE A 171 10.95 13.00 40.67
C PHE A 171 11.29 12.16 41.91
N GLY A 172 12.05 11.07 41.76
CA GLY A 172 12.60 10.31 42.88
C GLY A 172 13.56 11.16 43.73
N GLN A 173 14.47 11.90 43.08
CA GLN A 173 15.33 12.89 43.75
C GLN A 173 14.51 14.04 44.35
N GLY A 174 13.44 14.48 43.66
CA GLY A 174 12.49 15.45 44.19
C GLY A 174 11.83 14.97 45.49
N LYS A 175 11.47 13.68 45.58
CA LYS A 175 10.93 13.08 46.80
C LYS A 175 11.97 13.07 47.93
N GLU A 176 13.20 12.65 47.67
CA GLU A 176 14.27 12.68 48.68
C GLU A 176 14.56 14.10 49.19
N LEU A 177 14.57 15.08 48.27
CA LEU A 177 14.72 16.50 48.62
C LEU A 177 13.53 16.98 49.48
N LYS A 178 12.31 16.64 49.10
CA LYS A 178 11.10 16.96 49.85
C LYS A 178 11.15 16.36 51.27
N ASP A 179 11.47 15.07 51.38
CA ASP A 179 11.59 14.37 52.66
C ASP A 179 12.68 15.01 53.56
N GLY A 180 13.79 15.46 52.96
CA GLY A 180 14.86 16.19 53.67
C GLY A 180 14.42 17.59 54.13
N LEU A 181 13.67 18.31 53.30
CA LEU A 181 13.09 19.62 53.65
C LEU A 181 12.04 19.50 54.74
N ASP A 182 11.18 18.49 54.69
CA ASP A 182 10.16 18.20 55.72
C ASP A 182 10.84 17.89 57.06
N LYS A 183 11.84 17.00 57.09
CA LYS A 183 12.63 16.72 58.31
C LYS A 183 13.33 17.95 58.87
N SER A 184 13.84 18.82 57.99
CA SER A 184 14.51 20.06 58.41
C SER A 184 13.52 21.08 58.97
N ALA A 185 12.31 21.17 58.38
CA ALA A 185 11.23 22.01 58.88
C ALA A 185 10.75 21.54 60.26
N ASP A 186 10.58 20.22 60.43
CA ASP A 186 10.18 19.61 61.70
C ASP A 186 11.25 19.81 62.78
N SER A 187 12.53 19.62 62.45
CA SER A 187 13.65 19.86 63.37
C SER A 187 13.74 21.33 63.80
N ALA A 188 13.52 22.28 62.86
CA ALA A 188 13.49 23.70 63.18
C ALA A 188 12.31 24.05 64.11
N LYS A 189 11.16 23.40 63.94
CA LYS A 189 9.97 23.56 64.78
C LYS A 189 10.18 22.97 66.18
N GLU A 190 10.85 21.83 66.28
CA GLU A 190 11.18 21.18 67.55
C GLU A 190 12.22 22.00 68.35
N LEU A 191 13.28 22.48 67.69
CA LEU A 191 14.27 23.39 68.30
C LEU A 191 13.64 24.70 68.80
N ALA A 192 12.68 25.25 68.07
CA ALA A 192 11.93 26.43 68.51
C ALA A 192 11.07 26.18 69.77
N GLY A 193 10.62 24.93 69.98
CA GLY A 193 9.86 24.52 71.15
C GLY A 193 10.71 24.20 72.38
N GLN A 194 11.98 23.82 72.19
CA GLN A 194 12.92 23.45 73.27
C GLN A 194 13.86 24.59 73.69
N SER A 195 14.02 25.65 72.88
CA SER A 195 14.87 26.79 73.21
C SER A 195 14.35 27.55 74.45
N GLY A 196 15.14 27.57 75.53
CA GLY A 196 14.79 28.17 76.83
C GLY A 196 14.62 29.70 76.86
N ASP A 197 14.81 30.39 75.73
CA ASP A 197 14.54 31.83 75.57
C ASP A 197 13.62 32.07 74.34
N PRO A 198 12.28 32.03 74.52
CA PRO A 198 11.30 32.12 73.44
C PRO A 198 11.37 33.42 72.63
N ALA A 199 11.92 34.49 73.22
CA ALA A 199 11.93 35.83 72.63
C ALA A 199 13.08 36.05 71.63
N ALA A 200 14.21 35.35 71.79
CA ALA A 200 15.40 35.57 70.97
C ALA A 200 15.52 34.62 69.76
N THR A 201 15.05 33.37 69.88
CA THR A 201 15.28 32.31 68.86
C THR A 201 14.00 31.76 68.24
N GLY A 202 12.87 31.84 68.95
CA GLY A 202 11.56 31.30 68.52
C GLY A 202 11.04 31.84 67.18
N PRO A 203 10.99 33.17 66.95
CA PRO A 203 10.43 33.75 65.73
C PRO A 203 11.24 33.42 64.47
N GLY A 204 12.57 33.39 64.58
CA GLY A 204 13.48 33.09 63.47
C GLY A 204 13.38 31.64 63.02
N LEU A 205 13.37 30.70 63.97
CA LEU A 205 13.22 29.27 63.69
C LEU A 205 11.82 28.91 63.19
N GLN A 206 10.76 29.55 63.71
CA GLN A 206 9.41 29.39 63.19
C GLN A 206 9.30 29.85 61.74
N LYS A 207 9.86 31.03 61.42
CA LYS A 207 9.90 31.56 60.05
C LYS A 207 10.68 30.65 59.11
N LEU A 208 11.81 30.10 59.56
CA LEU A 208 12.59 29.12 58.80
C LEU A 208 11.78 27.84 58.54
N SER A 209 11.08 27.29 59.55
CA SER A 209 10.25 26.09 59.35
C SER A 209 9.12 26.33 58.35
N GLN A 210 8.48 27.51 58.39
CA GLN A 210 7.44 27.87 57.43
C GLN A 210 7.99 28.02 56.02
N GLN A 211 9.17 28.61 55.85
CA GLN A 211 9.83 28.73 54.55
C GLN A 211 10.26 27.36 54.01
N LEU A 212 10.78 26.47 54.86
CA LEU A 212 11.14 25.10 54.47
C LEU A 212 9.91 24.26 54.09
N ALA A 213 8.80 24.40 54.83
CA ALA A 213 7.54 23.75 54.48
C ALA A 213 6.95 24.28 53.17
N GLN A 214 7.04 25.60 52.93
CA GLN A 214 6.65 26.21 51.64
C GLN A 214 7.52 25.68 50.50
N LEU A 215 8.84 25.61 50.67
CA LEU A 215 9.75 25.05 49.67
C LEU A 215 9.46 23.58 49.41
N SER A 216 9.22 22.76 50.44
CA SER A 216 8.81 21.36 50.32
C SER A 216 7.53 21.20 49.52
N SER A 217 6.53 22.06 49.75
CA SER A 217 5.27 22.03 49.01
C SER A 217 5.42 22.44 47.54
N ALA A 218 6.45 23.23 47.22
CA ALA A 218 6.76 23.67 45.87
C ALA A 218 7.61 22.67 45.07
N VAL A 219 8.14 21.60 45.68
CA VAL A 219 8.87 20.54 44.96
C VAL A 219 7.90 19.74 44.09
N PRO A 220 8.08 19.72 42.75
CA PRO A 220 7.22 18.94 41.87
C PRO A 220 7.28 17.45 42.21
N GLN A 221 6.12 16.80 42.35
CA GLN A 221 6.04 15.35 42.56
C GLN A 221 5.81 14.61 41.25
N ALA A 222 6.33 13.39 41.18
CA ALA A 222 6.04 12.51 40.04
C ALA A 222 4.54 12.24 39.99
N PRO A 223 3.89 12.35 38.83
CA PRO A 223 2.68 11.57 38.64
C PRO A 223 3.00 10.08 38.80
N GLU A 224 2.10 9.35 39.44
CA GLU A 224 2.22 7.90 39.58
C GLU A 224 1.30 7.16 38.60
N GLY A 225 1.61 5.88 38.35
CA GLY A 225 0.75 5.02 37.51
C GLY A 225 0.66 5.47 36.05
N GLN A 226 -0.57 5.62 35.55
CA GLN A 226 -0.86 5.92 34.14
C GLN A 226 -0.34 7.31 33.71
N ALA A 227 -0.44 8.30 34.60
CA ALA A 227 -0.06 9.68 34.30
C ALA A 227 1.46 9.85 34.09
N ALA A 228 2.28 9.01 34.74
CA ALA A 228 3.72 8.96 34.49
C ALA A 228 4.04 8.51 33.05
N LYS A 229 3.32 7.49 32.58
CA LYS A 229 3.48 6.95 31.22
C LYS A 229 3.03 7.95 30.16
N GLU A 230 1.98 8.70 30.45
CA GLU A 230 1.45 9.70 29.52
C GLU A 230 2.38 10.91 29.39
N GLN A 231 2.91 11.43 30.50
CA GLN A 231 3.94 12.49 30.45
C GLN A 231 5.24 12.03 29.80
N ALA A 232 5.67 10.78 30.04
CA ALA A 232 6.82 10.18 29.35
C ALA A 232 6.59 10.07 27.84
N ARG A 233 5.34 9.88 27.37
CA ARG A 233 5.05 9.88 25.93
C ARG A 233 5.07 11.28 25.33
N LEU A 234 4.52 12.26 26.04
CA LEU A 234 4.45 13.66 25.58
C LEU A 234 5.84 14.29 25.46
N LEU A 235 6.75 13.96 26.36
CA LEU A 235 8.12 14.43 26.28
C LEU A 235 8.91 13.71 25.16
N ALA A 236 8.51 12.50 24.76
CA ALA A 236 9.28 11.59 23.88
C ALA A 236 9.02 11.90 22.42
N SER A 237 7.78 12.27 22.13
CA SER A 237 7.36 12.79 20.85
C SER A 237 6.71 14.15 21.09
N PRO A 238 7.51 15.22 21.28
CA PRO A 238 7.00 16.55 21.62
C PRO A 238 6.17 17.18 20.49
N VAL A 239 6.22 16.60 19.29
CA VAL A 239 5.41 16.99 18.15
C VAL A 239 4.48 15.83 17.82
N ASP A 240 3.18 16.10 17.88
CA ASP A 240 2.16 15.19 17.38
C ASP A 240 1.98 15.41 15.87
N VAL A 241 2.20 14.37 15.07
CA VAL A 241 1.96 14.42 13.63
C VAL A 241 0.54 13.91 13.39
N THR A 242 -0.40 14.83 13.34
CA THR A 242 -1.78 14.50 12.98
C THR A 242 -1.84 14.20 11.48
N SER A 243 -2.11 12.93 11.14
CA SER A 243 -2.27 12.48 9.75
C SER A 243 -3.74 12.52 9.36
N ALA A 244 -4.06 13.22 8.28
CA ALA A 244 -5.35 13.14 7.62
C ALA A 244 -5.15 12.52 6.24
N ASN A 245 -5.80 11.38 5.99
CA ASN A 245 -5.85 10.77 4.66
C ASN A 245 -7.20 11.06 4.04
N LEU A 246 -7.22 11.86 2.97
CA LEU A 246 -8.45 12.25 2.29
C LEU A 246 -9.15 11.07 1.61
N HIS A 247 -8.39 10.07 1.15
CA HIS A 247 -8.88 8.97 0.32
C HIS A 247 -8.09 7.67 0.63
N PRO A 248 -8.29 7.07 1.81
CA PRO A 248 -7.47 5.96 2.26
C PRO A 248 -7.73 4.68 1.46
N ALA A 249 -6.67 4.16 0.84
CA ALA A 249 -6.63 2.78 0.39
C ALA A 249 -6.07 1.92 1.54
N HIS A 250 -6.96 1.38 2.37
CA HIS A 250 -6.58 0.60 3.56
C HIS A 250 -5.85 -0.72 3.25
N LEU A 251 -6.04 -1.25 2.04
CA LEU A 251 -5.48 -2.53 1.60
C LEU A 251 -4.64 -2.34 0.33
N TYR A 252 -3.50 -3.04 0.26
CA TYR A 252 -2.59 -2.98 -0.89
C TYR A 252 -3.29 -3.39 -2.19
N GLY A 253 -4.03 -4.51 -2.17
CA GLY A 253 -4.77 -4.99 -3.34
C GLY A 253 -5.86 -4.03 -3.81
N ARG A 254 -6.51 -3.32 -2.88
CA ARG A 254 -7.48 -2.27 -3.22
C ARG A 254 -6.83 -1.14 -4.02
N GLY A 255 -5.65 -0.67 -3.60
CA GLY A 255 -4.86 0.32 -4.34
C GLY A 255 -4.40 -0.14 -5.73
N MET A 256 -4.22 -1.45 -5.89
CA MET A 256 -3.73 -2.08 -7.14
C MET A 256 -4.85 -2.50 -8.10
N THR A 257 -6.10 -2.49 -7.64
CA THR A 257 -7.29 -2.90 -8.43
C THR A 257 -7.42 -2.16 -9.78
N PRO A 258 -7.24 -0.82 -9.86
CA PRO A 258 -7.26 -0.11 -11.13
C PRO A 258 -6.33 -0.69 -12.19
N PHE A 259 -5.13 -1.12 -11.79
CA PHE A 259 -4.12 -1.69 -12.69
C PHE A 259 -4.56 -3.05 -13.24
N PHE A 260 -4.98 -3.97 -12.37
CA PHE A 260 -5.36 -5.32 -12.79
C PHE A 260 -6.65 -5.36 -13.62
N PHE A 261 -7.63 -4.51 -13.30
CA PHE A 261 -8.83 -4.35 -14.13
C PHE A 261 -8.45 -3.89 -15.53
N SER A 262 -7.56 -2.91 -15.61
CA SER A 262 -7.10 -2.35 -16.87
C SER A 262 -6.38 -3.38 -17.75
N ILE A 263 -5.51 -4.21 -17.16
CA ILE A 263 -4.83 -5.30 -17.87
C ILE A 263 -5.85 -6.33 -18.35
N ALA A 264 -6.75 -6.78 -17.48
CA ALA A 264 -7.73 -7.81 -17.80
C ALA A 264 -8.58 -7.41 -19.01
N LEU A 265 -9.09 -6.18 -19.03
CA LEU A 265 -9.90 -5.67 -20.14
C LEU A 265 -9.10 -5.51 -21.44
N TRP A 266 -7.84 -5.08 -21.36
CA TRP A 266 -6.98 -4.96 -22.55
C TRP A 266 -6.64 -6.33 -23.14
N VAL A 267 -6.23 -7.26 -22.30
CA VAL A 267 -5.91 -8.65 -22.69
C VAL A 267 -7.15 -9.32 -23.29
N PHE A 268 -8.34 -9.08 -22.73
CA PHE A 268 -9.58 -9.56 -23.34
C PHE A 268 -9.73 -9.08 -24.80
N GLY A 269 -9.49 -7.79 -25.06
CA GLY A 269 -9.53 -7.25 -26.42
C GLY A 269 -8.55 -7.93 -27.38
N LEU A 270 -7.33 -8.19 -26.92
CA LEU A 270 -6.27 -8.86 -27.68
C LEU A 270 -6.66 -10.30 -28.03
N VAL A 271 -7.06 -11.10 -27.04
CA VAL A 271 -7.39 -12.52 -27.26
C VAL A 271 -8.75 -12.67 -27.98
N GLY A 272 -9.64 -11.69 -27.81
CA GLY A 272 -10.96 -11.61 -28.46
C GLY A 272 -10.92 -11.94 -29.96
N TYR A 273 -10.03 -11.28 -30.70
CA TYR A 273 -9.92 -11.42 -32.16
C TYR A 273 -8.92 -12.48 -32.65
N LEU A 274 -8.30 -13.22 -31.73
CA LEU A 274 -7.68 -14.50 -32.06
C LEU A 274 -8.75 -15.56 -32.36
N VAL A 275 -9.89 -15.46 -31.67
CA VAL A 275 -11.00 -16.41 -31.77
C VAL A 275 -12.12 -15.89 -32.69
N LEU A 276 -12.57 -14.65 -32.46
CA LEU A 276 -13.66 -14.01 -33.21
C LEU A 276 -13.13 -13.26 -34.43
N ARG A 277 -14.01 -13.01 -35.40
CA ARG A 277 -13.61 -12.27 -36.61
C ARG A 277 -13.74 -10.77 -36.35
N PRO A 278 -12.76 -9.95 -36.76
CA PRO A 278 -12.80 -8.51 -36.51
C PRO A 278 -13.85 -7.78 -37.36
N TYR A 279 -14.27 -8.34 -38.49
CA TYR A 279 -15.33 -7.77 -39.32
C TYR A 279 -16.06 -8.86 -40.11
N ASN A 280 -17.28 -8.53 -40.56
CA ASN A 280 -18.04 -9.43 -41.41
C ASN A 280 -17.71 -9.18 -42.90
N PRO A 281 -17.05 -10.13 -43.61
CA PRO A 281 -16.64 -9.92 -45.00
C PRO A 281 -17.84 -9.69 -45.94
N ARG A 282 -18.97 -10.39 -45.71
CA ARG A 282 -20.16 -10.25 -46.57
C ARG A 282 -20.72 -8.83 -46.58
N ALA A 283 -20.70 -8.14 -45.43
CA ALA A 283 -21.18 -6.77 -45.34
C ALA A 283 -20.22 -5.76 -46.00
N VAL A 284 -18.93 -6.10 -46.11
CA VAL A 284 -17.96 -5.31 -46.87
C VAL A 284 -18.25 -5.43 -48.37
N ASP A 285 -18.49 -6.66 -48.84
CA ASP A 285 -18.82 -6.98 -50.24
C ASP A 285 -20.15 -6.36 -50.67
N GLU A 286 -21.15 -6.33 -49.79
CA GLU A 286 -22.45 -5.67 -50.00
C GLU A 286 -22.41 -4.13 -49.99
N GLY A 287 -21.23 -3.51 -49.89
CA GLY A 287 -21.15 -2.07 -49.92
C GLY A 287 -21.62 -1.39 -48.63
N ARG A 288 -21.60 -2.07 -47.46
CA ARG A 288 -22.00 -1.48 -46.15
C ARG A 288 -20.89 -1.54 -45.06
N PRO A 289 -19.93 -0.60 -45.03
CA PRO A 289 -18.68 -0.76 -44.26
C PRO A 289 -18.90 -0.48 -42.77
N ALA A 290 -19.70 0.55 -42.44
CA ALA A 290 -20.10 0.83 -41.06
C ALA A 290 -20.84 -0.36 -40.43
N THR A 291 -21.68 -1.04 -41.22
CA THR A 291 -22.42 -2.22 -40.75
C THR A 291 -21.49 -3.42 -40.56
N ALA A 292 -20.45 -3.58 -41.39
CA ALA A 292 -19.43 -4.60 -41.24
C ALA A 292 -18.57 -4.39 -39.97
N THR A 293 -18.18 -3.14 -39.69
CA THR A 293 -17.44 -2.77 -38.48
C THR A 293 -18.25 -3.06 -37.22
N LEU A 294 -19.46 -2.52 -37.13
CA LEU A 294 -20.28 -2.68 -35.92
C LEU A 294 -20.70 -4.14 -35.69
N ALA A 295 -20.96 -4.91 -36.75
CA ALA A 295 -21.34 -6.31 -36.63
C ALA A 295 -20.19 -7.21 -36.14
N GLY A 296 -18.93 -6.88 -36.47
CA GLY A 296 -17.76 -7.61 -35.96
C GLY A 296 -17.33 -7.16 -34.56
N TRP A 297 -17.59 -5.90 -34.21
CA TRP A 297 -17.26 -5.35 -32.90
C TRP A 297 -18.22 -5.82 -31.79
N LEU A 298 -19.53 -5.76 -32.06
CA LEU A 298 -20.58 -5.91 -31.05
C LEU A 298 -20.51 -7.25 -30.28
N PRO A 299 -20.33 -8.43 -30.91
CA PRO A 299 -20.22 -9.70 -30.19
C PRO A 299 -19.07 -9.71 -29.17
N THR A 300 -17.88 -9.32 -29.61
CA THR A 300 -16.67 -9.28 -28.78
C THR A 300 -16.82 -8.24 -27.67
N ALA A 301 -17.39 -7.07 -28.00
CA ALA A 301 -17.60 -5.99 -27.05
C ALA A 301 -18.57 -6.39 -25.93
N LEU A 302 -19.67 -7.08 -26.25
CA LEU A 302 -20.61 -7.60 -25.26
C LEU A 302 -19.97 -8.65 -24.34
N LEU A 303 -19.15 -9.54 -24.88
CA LEU A 303 -18.39 -10.50 -24.07
C LEU A 303 -17.37 -9.80 -23.17
N GLY A 304 -16.75 -8.73 -23.66
CA GLY A 304 -15.80 -7.94 -22.87
C GLY A 304 -16.47 -7.19 -21.72
N VAL A 305 -17.65 -6.60 -21.97
CA VAL A 305 -18.47 -5.98 -20.94
C VAL A 305 -18.91 -7.01 -19.90
N LEU A 306 -19.43 -8.16 -20.34
CA LEU A 306 -19.81 -9.25 -19.44
C LEU A 306 -18.61 -9.72 -18.60
N GLY A 307 -17.44 -9.89 -19.23
CA GLY A 307 -16.20 -10.21 -18.53
C GLY A 307 -15.86 -9.16 -17.47
N GLY A 308 -15.81 -7.89 -17.84
CA GLY A 308 -15.55 -6.80 -16.89
C GLY A 308 -16.53 -6.73 -15.72
N LEU A 309 -17.81 -6.99 -15.95
CA LEU A 309 -18.82 -7.06 -14.90
C LEU A 309 -18.60 -8.27 -13.97
N VAL A 310 -18.24 -9.43 -14.52
CA VAL A 310 -17.88 -10.61 -13.72
C VAL A 310 -16.61 -10.33 -12.91
N LEU A 311 -15.61 -9.66 -13.50
CA LEU A 311 -14.40 -9.25 -12.76
C LEU A 311 -14.76 -8.41 -11.55
N TYR A 312 -15.58 -7.38 -11.77
CA TYR A 312 -16.06 -6.51 -10.71
C TYR A 312 -16.83 -7.28 -9.65
N ALA A 313 -17.77 -8.14 -10.04
CA ALA A 313 -18.56 -8.94 -9.10
C ALA A 313 -17.69 -9.88 -8.26
N VAL A 314 -16.72 -10.56 -8.87
CA VAL A 314 -15.81 -11.47 -8.17
C VAL A 314 -14.95 -10.71 -7.15
N VAL A 315 -14.42 -9.55 -7.54
CA VAL A 315 -13.56 -8.74 -6.65
C VAL A 315 -14.40 -8.05 -5.55
N GLN A 316 -15.59 -7.55 -5.87
CA GLN A 316 -16.50 -6.97 -4.88
C GLN A 316 -16.98 -8.00 -3.86
N LEU A 317 -17.46 -9.17 -4.31
CA LEU A 317 -18.03 -10.19 -3.42
C LEU A 317 -16.95 -11.03 -2.72
N GLY A 318 -15.81 -11.25 -3.37
CA GLY A 318 -14.75 -12.12 -2.87
C GLY A 318 -13.69 -11.40 -2.03
N LEU A 319 -13.42 -10.12 -2.32
CA LEU A 319 -12.34 -9.34 -1.69
C LEU A 319 -12.83 -8.09 -0.95
N ASP A 320 -14.13 -7.82 -0.99
CA ASP A 320 -14.75 -6.62 -0.39
C ASP A 320 -14.07 -5.32 -0.87
N LEU A 321 -14.15 -5.07 -2.17
CA LEU A 321 -13.55 -3.89 -2.80
C LEU A 321 -14.05 -2.57 -2.21
N ASP A 322 -15.31 -2.55 -1.74
CA ASP A 322 -15.96 -1.41 -1.08
C ASP A 322 -15.74 -0.07 -1.81
N ALA A 323 -16.01 -0.04 -3.13
CA ALA A 323 -15.79 1.14 -3.95
C ALA A 323 -16.69 2.32 -3.54
N GLU A 324 -16.14 3.53 -3.49
CA GLU A 324 -16.89 4.74 -3.14
C GLU A 324 -18.06 5.02 -4.10
N SER A 325 -17.83 4.80 -5.41
CA SER A 325 -18.83 5.04 -6.45
C SER A 325 -19.01 3.80 -7.34
N PRO A 326 -19.73 2.76 -6.87
CA PRO A 326 -19.83 1.47 -7.57
C PRO A 326 -20.48 1.58 -8.95
N TRP A 327 -21.46 2.48 -9.12
CA TRP A 327 -22.14 2.68 -10.40
C TRP A 327 -21.25 3.34 -11.45
N LEU A 328 -20.43 4.31 -11.04
CA LEU A 328 -19.47 4.97 -11.94
C LEU A 328 -18.32 4.04 -12.28
N LEU A 329 -17.88 3.20 -11.33
CA LEU A 329 -16.91 2.14 -11.58
C LEU A 329 -17.42 1.19 -12.67
N VAL A 330 -18.64 0.66 -12.51
CA VAL A 330 -19.26 -0.24 -13.49
C VAL A 330 -19.38 0.42 -14.86
N ALA A 331 -19.83 1.68 -14.91
CA ALA A 331 -19.93 2.43 -16.16
C ALA A 331 -18.55 2.59 -16.84
N LEU A 332 -17.50 2.88 -16.07
CA LEU A 332 -16.15 3.03 -16.58
C LEU A 332 -15.56 1.70 -17.09
N VAL A 333 -15.77 0.60 -16.35
CA VAL A 333 -15.39 -0.76 -16.78
C VAL A 333 -16.08 -1.15 -18.08
N CYS A 334 -17.38 -0.89 -18.20
CA CYS A 334 -18.13 -1.12 -19.43
C CYS A 334 -17.56 -0.29 -20.59
N LEU A 335 -17.34 1.01 -20.39
CA LEU A 335 -16.79 1.88 -21.42
C LEU A 335 -15.39 1.44 -21.86
N ALA A 336 -14.52 1.10 -20.91
CA ALA A 336 -13.19 0.59 -21.20
C ALA A 336 -13.23 -0.70 -22.02
N ALA A 337 -14.09 -1.66 -21.67
CA ALA A 337 -14.25 -2.89 -22.44
C ALA A 337 -14.67 -2.59 -23.88
N LEU A 338 -15.64 -1.69 -24.08
CA LEU A 338 -16.10 -1.24 -25.40
C LEU A 338 -14.94 -0.60 -26.21
N SER A 339 -14.19 0.30 -25.59
CA SER A 339 -13.11 1.04 -26.23
C SER A 339 -11.87 0.20 -26.55
N PHE A 340 -11.44 -0.66 -25.62
CA PHE A 340 -10.29 -1.55 -25.85
C PHE A 340 -10.58 -2.61 -26.90
N VAL A 341 -11.80 -3.15 -26.94
CA VAL A 341 -12.24 -4.06 -28.01
C VAL A 341 -12.31 -3.33 -29.36
N ALA A 342 -12.70 -2.05 -29.40
CA ALA A 342 -12.65 -1.26 -30.63
C ALA A 342 -11.21 -1.01 -31.11
N LEU A 343 -10.30 -0.66 -30.21
CA LEU A 343 -8.87 -0.53 -30.52
C LEU A 343 -8.29 -1.83 -31.05
N ALA A 344 -8.59 -2.96 -30.40
CA ALA A 344 -8.12 -4.26 -30.84
C ALA A 344 -8.65 -4.62 -32.24
N GLN A 345 -9.92 -4.32 -32.50
CA GLN A 345 -10.54 -4.50 -33.81
C GLN A 345 -9.80 -3.71 -34.89
N PHE A 346 -9.45 -2.45 -34.59
CA PHE A 346 -8.78 -1.55 -35.53
C PHE A 346 -7.42 -2.11 -35.95
N PHE A 347 -6.55 -2.44 -34.99
CA PHE A 347 -5.21 -2.96 -35.30
C PHE A 347 -5.27 -4.29 -36.05
N ARG A 348 -6.14 -5.21 -35.61
CA ARG A 348 -6.38 -6.50 -36.29
C ARG A 348 -6.90 -6.30 -37.71
N THR A 349 -7.81 -5.36 -37.92
CA THR A 349 -8.37 -5.08 -39.25
C THR A 349 -7.34 -4.42 -40.16
N LEU A 350 -6.54 -3.51 -39.64
CA LEU A 350 -5.52 -2.78 -40.40
C LEU A 350 -4.36 -3.70 -40.84
N LEU A 351 -3.80 -4.47 -39.90
CA LEU A 351 -2.52 -5.17 -40.04
C LEU A 351 -2.63 -6.70 -40.01
N GLY A 352 -3.83 -7.26 -39.83
CA GLY A 352 -4.01 -8.71 -39.71
C GLY A 352 -3.35 -9.26 -38.45
N PRO A 353 -2.70 -10.45 -38.51
CA PRO A 353 -2.00 -11.04 -37.37
C PRO A 353 -0.93 -10.17 -36.73
N THR A 354 -0.24 -9.34 -37.52
CA THR A 354 0.75 -8.39 -37.01
C THR A 354 0.12 -7.33 -36.10
N GLY A 355 -1.17 -7.03 -36.25
CA GLY A 355 -1.89 -6.11 -35.38
C GLY A 355 -1.92 -6.56 -33.91
N ASP A 356 -1.99 -7.87 -33.67
CA ASP A 356 -2.00 -8.40 -32.30
C ASP A 356 -0.63 -8.27 -31.63
N LEU A 357 0.45 -8.40 -32.41
CA LEU A 357 1.80 -8.14 -31.94
C LEU A 357 1.96 -6.68 -31.51
N ILE A 358 1.40 -5.74 -32.28
CA ILE A 358 1.42 -4.32 -31.90
C ILE A 358 0.60 -4.07 -30.63
N LEU A 359 -0.59 -4.67 -30.49
CA LEU A 359 -1.39 -4.57 -29.27
C LEU A 359 -0.68 -5.16 -28.05
N LEU A 360 0.11 -6.22 -28.23
CA LEU A 360 0.95 -6.80 -27.20
C LEU A 360 2.08 -5.83 -26.80
N VAL A 361 2.77 -5.25 -27.78
CA VAL A 361 3.82 -4.24 -27.51
C VAL A 361 3.22 -3.01 -26.80
N LEU A 362 2.05 -2.54 -27.24
CA LEU A 362 1.32 -1.45 -26.58
C LEU A 362 0.91 -1.84 -25.16
N LEU A 363 0.49 -3.08 -24.90
CA LEU A 363 0.26 -3.56 -23.54
C LEU A 363 1.52 -3.43 -22.70
N MET A 364 2.66 -3.96 -23.19
CA MET A 364 3.93 -3.93 -22.47
C MET A 364 4.37 -2.49 -22.13
N LEU A 365 4.21 -1.56 -23.07
CA LEU A 365 4.50 -0.14 -22.83
C LEU A 365 3.58 0.47 -21.77
N GLN A 366 2.29 0.12 -21.81
CA GLN A 366 1.29 0.63 -20.86
C GLN A 366 1.50 0.12 -19.44
N LEU A 367 2.00 -1.11 -19.26
CA LEU A 367 2.26 -1.65 -17.92
C LEU A 367 3.17 -0.74 -17.09
N THR A 368 4.12 -0.07 -17.74
CA THR A 368 5.02 0.89 -17.09
C THR A 368 4.49 2.32 -17.15
N SER A 369 3.85 2.74 -18.25
CA SER A 369 3.45 4.14 -18.43
C SER A 369 2.11 4.51 -17.80
N CYS A 370 1.23 3.56 -17.45
CA CYS A 370 -0.13 3.88 -16.97
C CYS A 370 -0.20 4.34 -15.51
N GLY A 371 0.91 4.34 -14.77
CA GLY A 371 0.92 4.77 -13.36
C GLY A 371 0.16 3.84 -12.40
N GLY A 372 -0.04 2.57 -12.80
CA GLY A 372 -0.83 1.61 -12.04
C GLY A 372 -0.10 0.98 -10.84
N LEU A 373 1.18 0.62 -11.01
CA LEU A 373 2.02 0.03 -9.94
C LEU A 373 2.72 1.09 -9.09
N TYR A 374 3.26 2.10 -9.76
CA TYR A 374 4.01 3.19 -9.16
C TYR A 374 3.55 4.51 -9.77
N PRO A 375 3.67 5.63 -9.05
CA PRO A 375 3.42 6.95 -9.62
C PRO A 375 4.28 7.17 -10.87
N VAL A 376 3.68 7.73 -11.93
CA VAL A 376 4.35 7.91 -13.23
C VAL A 376 5.60 8.80 -13.08
N GLU A 377 5.61 9.70 -12.12
CA GLU A 377 6.70 10.62 -11.79
C GLU A 377 8.00 9.90 -11.44
N THR A 378 7.90 8.67 -10.91
CA THR A 378 9.04 7.81 -10.56
C THR A 378 9.64 7.08 -11.77
N THR A 379 8.97 7.13 -12.92
CA THR A 379 9.40 6.41 -14.14
C THR A 379 10.36 7.23 -15.01
N PRO A 380 11.22 6.58 -15.81
CA PRO A 380 12.09 7.26 -16.77
C PRO A 380 11.33 8.22 -17.70
N ALA A 381 12.01 9.26 -18.20
CA ALA A 381 11.41 10.33 -19.02
C ALA A 381 10.60 9.82 -20.22
N PHE A 382 11.06 8.74 -20.86
CA PHE A 382 10.35 8.08 -21.96
C PHE A 382 8.92 7.64 -21.57
N PHE A 383 8.76 6.97 -20.43
CA PHE A 383 7.45 6.48 -19.98
C PHE A 383 6.55 7.62 -19.49
N ARG A 384 7.13 8.66 -18.89
CA ARG A 384 6.41 9.89 -18.52
C ARG A 384 5.84 10.61 -19.74
N ALA A 385 6.58 10.67 -20.84
CA ALA A 385 6.11 11.24 -22.09
C ALA A 385 4.99 10.41 -22.74
N LEU A 386 5.02 9.09 -22.55
CA LEU A 386 4.03 8.18 -23.10
C LEU A 386 2.71 8.17 -22.30
N HIS A 387 2.79 8.34 -20.98
CA HIS A 387 1.67 8.32 -20.03
C HIS A 387 0.40 9.05 -20.50
N PRO A 388 0.43 10.34 -20.92
CA PRO A 388 -0.78 11.05 -21.33
C PRO A 388 -1.39 10.55 -22.64
N VAL A 389 -0.64 9.82 -23.46
CA VAL A 389 -1.16 9.29 -24.73
C VAL A 389 -1.85 7.95 -24.51
N MET A 390 -1.49 7.19 -23.48
CA MET A 390 -1.97 5.82 -23.37
C MET A 390 -3.41 5.74 -22.86
N PRO A 391 -4.29 4.97 -23.54
CA PRO A 391 -5.68 4.83 -23.10
C PRO A 391 -5.82 4.13 -21.75
N MET A 392 -4.90 3.22 -21.39
CA MET A 392 -4.90 2.53 -20.10
C MET A 392 -4.67 3.47 -18.91
N THR A 393 -3.92 4.56 -19.10
CA THR A 393 -3.70 5.59 -18.07
C THR A 393 -5.02 6.14 -17.54
N TYR A 394 -5.89 6.55 -18.46
CA TYR A 394 -7.19 7.13 -18.13
C TYR A 394 -8.12 6.14 -17.44
N LEU A 395 -8.01 4.84 -17.76
CA LEU A 395 -8.76 3.83 -17.05
C LEU A 395 -8.25 3.64 -15.62
N VAL A 396 -6.93 3.59 -15.42
CA VAL A 396 -6.31 3.48 -14.09
C VAL A 396 -6.70 4.67 -13.23
N ASP A 397 -6.58 5.90 -13.75
CA ASP A 397 -6.90 7.10 -13.00
C ASP A 397 -8.40 7.21 -12.69
N GLY A 398 -9.26 6.93 -13.67
CA GLY A 398 -10.70 6.91 -13.47
C GLY A 398 -11.14 5.85 -12.44
N LEU A 399 -10.58 4.63 -12.51
CA LEU A 399 -10.88 3.58 -11.54
C LEU A 399 -10.41 3.96 -10.15
N ARG A 400 -9.23 4.59 -10.00
CA ARG A 400 -8.72 5.09 -8.72
C ARG A 400 -9.71 6.07 -8.08
N VAL A 401 -10.25 7.01 -8.86
CA VAL A 401 -11.28 7.95 -8.37
C VAL A 401 -12.57 7.22 -7.98
N THR A 402 -13.01 6.22 -8.73
CA THR A 402 -14.26 5.50 -8.39
C THR A 402 -14.13 4.53 -7.20
N ILE A 403 -12.92 4.02 -6.92
CA ILE A 403 -12.66 3.04 -5.85
C ILE A 403 -12.32 3.72 -4.54
N SER A 404 -11.40 4.69 -4.58
CA SER A 404 -10.85 5.32 -3.38
C SER A 404 -11.26 6.78 -3.22
N GLY A 405 -11.84 7.38 -4.25
CA GLY A 405 -12.19 8.80 -4.28
C GLY A 405 -11.19 9.69 -4.98
N GLY A 406 -11.58 10.93 -5.22
CA GLY A 406 -10.75 11.92 -5.88
C GLY A 406 -11.51 12.95 -6.69
N GLN A 407 -10.81 13.63 -7.59
CA GLN A 407 -11.38 14.74 -8.35
C GLN A 407 -12.32 14.25 -9.47
N GLY A 408 -13.56 14.76 -9.48
CA GLY A 408 -14.55 14.45 -10.52
C GLY A 408 -14.13 14.92 -11.94
N SER A 409 -13.26 15.92 -12.05
CA SER A 409 -12.68 16.37 -13.33
C SER A 409 -11.83 15.28 -13.99
N THR A 410 -10.99 14.60 -13.22
CA THR A 410 -10.18 13.46 -13.67
C THR A 410 -11.07 12.31 -14.14
N LEU A 411 -12.17 12.05 -13.43
CA LEU A 411 -13.14 11.03 -13.83
C LEU A 411 -13.83 11.41 -15.16
N GLY A 412 -14.30 12.65 -15.29
CA GLY A 412 -14.91 13.15 -16.52
C GLY A 412 -13.96 13.09 -17.73
N LEU A 413 -12.69 13.47 -17.52
CA LEU A 413 -11.63 13.33 -18.53
C LEU A 413 -11.44 11.86 -18.93
N SER A 414 -11.43 10.95 -17.95
CA SER A 414 -11.25 9.52 -18.19
C SER A 414 -12.37 8.94 -19.04
N PHE A 415 -13.63 9.26 -18.74
CA PHE A 415 -14.77 8.91 -19.59
C PHE A 415 -14.65 9.51 -20.99
N GLY A 416 -14.34 10.80 -21.10
CA GLY A 416 -14.24 11.49 -22.38
C GLY A 416 -13.15 10.91 -23.29
N VAL A 417 -11.95 10.69 -22.75
CA VAL A 417 -10.80 10.17 -23.51
C VAL A 417 -11.01 8.71 -23.91
N LEU A 418 -11.50 7.86 -23.02
CA LEU A 418 -11.80 6.46 -23.37
C LEU A 418 -12.89 6.37 -24.43
N ALA A 419 -13.94 7.18 -24.34
CA ALA A 419 -14.99 7.25 -25.36
C ALA A 419 -14.43 7.74 -26.71
N ALA A 420 -13.56 8.76 -26.69
CA ALA A 420 -12.91 9.28 -27.88
C ALA A 420 -12.03 8.21 -28.56
N TYR A 421 -11.24 7.45 -27.78
CA TYR A 421 -10.44 6.34 -28.30
C TYR A 421 -11.30 5.25 -28.96
N GLY A 422 -12.39 4.85 -28.29
CA GLY A 422 -13.33 3.87 -28.84
C GLY A 422 -13.98 4.34 -30.14
N ALA A 423 -14.48 5.58 -30.16
CA ALA A 423 -15.09 6.18 -31.35
C ALA A 423 -14.09 6.32 -32.50
N ALA A 424 -12.89 6.83 -32.22
CA ALA A 424 -11.82 6.97 -33.21
C ALA A 424 -11.42 5.62 -33.81
N ALA A 425 -11.29 4.57 -32.99
CA ALA A 425 -10.94 3.24 -33.47
C ALA A 425 -12.04 2.62 -34.35
N LEU A 426 -13.31 2.78 -34.00
CA LEU A 426 -14.44 2.32 -34.82
C LEU A 426 -14.51 3.06 -36.16
N LEU A 427 -14.33 4.39 -36.15
CA LEU A 427 -14.29 5.21 -37.35
C LEU A 427 -13.11 4.82 -38.25
N ALA A 428 -11.92 4.68 -37.68
CA ALA A 428 -10.72 4.26 -38.41
C ALA A 428 -10.89 2.86 -39.02
N THR A 429 -11.50 1.92 -38.28
CA THR A 429 -11.84 0.58 -38.80
C THR A 429 -12.81 0.68 -39.99
N GLY A 430 -13.87 1.48 -39.86
CA GLY A 430 -14.82 1.75 -40.94
C GLY A 430 -14.16 2.33 -42.20
N LEU A 431 -13.21 3.27 -42.02
CA LEU A 431 -12.44 3.86 -43.11
C LEU A 431 -11.52 2.85 -43.79
N VAL A 432 -10.84 2.00 -43.02
CA VAL A 432 -10.01 0.91 -43.57
C VAL A 432 -10.86 -0.05 -44.41
N LEU A 433 -12.02 -0.45 -43.90
CA LEU A 433 -12.95 -1.33 -44.65
C LEU A 433 -13.55 -0.64 -45.88
N ALA A 434 -13.81 0.67 -45.82
CA ALA A 434 -14.26 1.44 -46.98
C ALA A 434 -13.19 1.51 -48.07
N ARG A 435 -11.90 1.65 -47.71
CA ARG A 435 -10.78 1.64 -48.68
C ARG A 435 -10.57 0.28 -49.31
N ARG A 436 -10.76 -0.82 -48.56
CA ARG A 436 -10.65 -2.21 -49.05
C ARG A 436 -11.68 -2.61 -50.11
N ARG A 437 -12.64 -1.73 -50.44
CA ARG A 437 -13.60 -1.89 -51.55
C ARG A 437 -13.00 -1.66 -52.92
N ARG A 438 -11.92 -0.89 -53.02
CA ARG A 438 -11.27 -0.64 -54.30
C ARG A 438 -10.43 -1.88 -54.61
N TRP A 439 -10.97 -2.74 -55.46
CA TRP A 439 -10.30 -3.96 -55.92
C TRP A 439 -8.97 -3.56 -56.57
N SER A 440 -7.84 -3.87 -55.93
CA SER A 440 -6.53 -3.74 -56.55
C SER A 440 -6.32 -4.91 -57.52
N MET A 441 -5.64 -4.67 -58.64
CA MET A 441 -5.31 -5.70 -59.64
C MET A 441 -4.62 -6.94 -59.03
N SER A 442 -3.92 -6.78 -57.91
CA SER A 442 -3.29 -7.88 -57.15
C SER A 442 -4.27 -8.89 -56.53
N ARG A 443 -5.55 -8.56 -56.37
CA ARG A 443 -6.60 -9.52 -55.94
C ARG A 443 -7.28 -10.24 -57.09
N LEU A 444 -7.12 -9.76 -58.33
CA LEU A 444 -7.73 -10.35 -59.53
C LEU A 444 -6.88 -11.49 -60.12
N LYS A 445 -5.61 -11.60 -59.74
CA LYS A 445 -4.78 -12.78 -60.02
C LYS A 445 -4.59 -13.58 -58.73
N PRO A 446 -5.29 -14.70 -58.51
CA PRO A 446 -4.80 -15.67 -57.54
C PRO A 446 -3.41 -16.09 -58.01
N GLU A 447 -2.40 -15.93 -57.16
CA GLU A 447 -1.10 -16.57 -57.39
C GLU A 447 -1.37 -18.07 -57.43
N ILE A 448 -1.26 -18.66 -58.62
CA ILE A 448 -1.28 -20.11 -58.79
C ILE A 448 0.03 -20.59 -58.18
N GLN A 449 -0.01 -20.92 -56.88
CA GLN A 449 1.07 -21.64 -56.23
C GLN A 449 0.93 -23.11 -56.64
N PHE A 450 1.90 -23.58 -57.42
CA PHE A 450 2.09 -24.99 -57.76
C PHE A 450 2.62 -25.77 -56.55
#